data_AF-A0AAU9TRY1-F1
#
_entry.id   AF-A0AAU9TRY1-F1
#
_cell.length_a   1.000
_cell.length_b   1.000
_cell.length_c   1.000
_cell.angle_alpha   90.00
_cell.angle_beta   90.00
_cell.angle_gamma   90.00
#
_symmetry.space_group_name_H-M   'P 1'
#
loop_
_entity.id
_entity.type
_entity.pdbx_description
1 polymer ?
#
loop_
_entity_poly.entity_id
_entity_poly.type
_entity_poly.pdbx_seq_one_letter_code
_entity_poly.pdbx_strand_id
1 'polypeptide(L)'
;MHKYRNLLKPFLIVCTDGHIIDVLDPYPATMSDADIMKNEFANGRPLQEYFHRGDAYILDRGFRDALPLLHQCGYRTYMPASLEEDETQLSTSEANKSRSVTICRWVVEIVNGRFKRDFK
;
A
#
# COMPACT_ATOMS: atom_id res chain seq x y z
N MET A 1 15.40 7.09 4.44
CA MET A 1 14.16 7.70 4.96
C MET A 1 13.81 7.27 6.39
N HIS A 2 14.16 8.09 7.39
CA HIS A 2 13.72 7.93 8.78
C HIS A 2 12.32 8.50 8.99
N LYS A 3 11.49 7.80 9.78
CA LYS A 3 10.19 8.30 10.24
C LYS A 3 10.38 9.66 10.93
N TYR A 4 9.60 10.65 10.56
CA TYR A 4 9.62 12.03 11.10
C TYR A 4 10.87 12.90 10.85
N ARG A 5 11.87 12.43 10.10
CA ARG A 5 12.99 13.29 9.63
C ARG A 5 12.80 13.82 8.22
N ASN A 6 11.98 13.13 7.42
CA ASN A 6 11.74 13.52 6.03
C ASN A 6 10.45 14.33 5.99
N LEU A 7 10.47 15.47 5.31
CA LEU A 7 9.30 16.32 5.12
C LEU A 7 8.31 15.72 4.12
N LEU A 8 8.84 14.96 3.17
CA LEU A 8 8.11 14.39 2.05
C LEU A 8 8.24 12.87 2.08
N LYS A 9 7.27 12.14 1.52
CA LYS A 9 7.34 10.71 1.23
C LYS A 9 6.92 10.38 -0.21
N PRO A 10 7.73 9.59 -0.95
CA PRO A 10 7.33 9.11 -2.26
C PRO A 10 6.26 8.03 -2.10
N PHE A 11 5.30 8.01 -3.02
CA PHE A 11 4.27 6.98 -3.06
C PHE A 11 4.54 6.06 -4.25
N LEU A 12 5.11 4.89 -3.97
CA LEU A 12 5.57 3.97 -5.01
C LEU A 12 4.44 3.03 -5.45
N ILE A 13 4.28 2.89 -6.76
CA ILE A 13 3.51 1.82 -7.39
C ILE A 13 4.50 0.79 -7.92
N VAL A 14 4.44 -0.43 -7.37
CA VAL A 14 5.43 -1.47 -7.64
C VAL A 14 4.73 -2.78 -7.99
N CYS A 15 5.16 -3.41 -9.07
CA CYS A 15 4.75 -4.76 -9.46
C CYS A 15 5.20 -5.80 -8.43
N THR A 16 4.54 -6.95 -8.41
CA THR A 16 4.91 -8.07 -7.51
C THR A 16 6.28 -8.70 -7.82
N ASP A 17 6.89 -8.35 -8.95
CA ASP A 17 8.25 -8.75 -9.36
C ASP A 17 9.32 -7.69 -9.05
N GLY A 18 8.92 -6.52 -8.55
CA GLY A 18 9.82 -5.45 -8.11
C GLY A 18 10.07 -4.36 -9.12
N HIS A 19 9.43 -4.40 -10.29
CA HIS A 19 9.44 -3.25 -11.22
C HIS A 19 8.60 -2.11 -10.66
N ILE A 20 9.15 -0.89 -10.68
CA ILE A 20 8.43 0.32 -10.32
C ILE A 20 7.65 0.75 -11.56
N ILE A 21 6.33 0.83 -11.43
CA ILE A 21 5.44 1.34 -12.48
C ILE A 21 5.49 2.87 -12.45
N ASP A 22 5.36 3.44 -11.26
CA ASP A 22 5.34 4.89 -11.09
C ASP A 22 5.75 5.30 -9.65
N VAL A 23 6.13 6.56 -9.52
CA VAL A 23 6.41 7.24 -8.25
C VAL A 23 5.57 8.51 -8.23
N LEU A 24 4.48 8.46 -7.48
CA LEU A 24 3.58 9.60 -7.41
C LEU A 24 4.19 10.71 -6.56
N ASP A 25 3.72 11.93 -6.82
CA ASP A 25 4.21 13.20 -6.28
C ASP A 25 4.60 13.13 -4.80
N PRO A 26 5.56 13.94 -4.35
CA PRO A 26 6.00 13.88 -2.98
C PRO A 26 4.90 14.38 -2.03
N TYR A 27 4.33 13.48 -1.23
CA TYR A 27 3.33 13.82 -0.23
C TYR A 27 3.98 14.28 1.06
N PRO A 28 3.33 15.14 1.86
CA PRO A 28 3.75 15.40 3.23
C PRO A 28 3.91 14.09 4.01
N ALA A 29 5.02 13.94 4.73
CA ALA A 29 5.27 12.73 5.52
C ALA A 29 4.22 12.48 6.64
N THR A 30 3.44 13.51 6.98
CA THR A 30 2.33 13.46 7.95
C THR A 30 1.02 12.96 7.36
N MET A 31 0.85 12.98 6.04
CA MET A 31 -0.37 12.50 5.39
C MET A 31 -0.43 10.97 5.46
N SER A 32 -1.57 10.38 5.80
CA SER A 32 -1.67 8.91 5.86
C SER A 32 -1.64 8.30 4.46
N ASP A 33 -1.25 7.03 4.36
CA ASP A 33 -1.22 6.34 3.07
C ASP A 33 -2.64 6.19 2.48
N ALA A 34 -3.65 6.03 3.35
CA ALA A 34 -5.05 6.02 2.95
C ALA A 34 -5.53 7.38 2.41
N ASP A 35 -5.13 8.50 3.01
CA ASP A 35 -5.51 9.84 2.54
C ASP A 35 -4.86 10.16 1.19
N ILE A 36 -3.60 9.77 1.02
CA ILE A 36 -2.90 9.88 -0.28
C ILE A 36 -3.68 9.11 -1.34
N MET A 37 -4.00 7.84 -1.09
CA MET A 37 -4.78 7.03 -2.02
C MET A 37 -6.11 7.71 -2.38
N LYS A 38 -6.85 8.23 -1.40
CA LYS A 38 -8.12 8.93 -1.66
C LYS A 38 -7.94 10.18 -2.53
N ASN A 39 -6.91 10.97 -2.26
CA ASN A 39 -6.59 12.17 -3.04
C ASN A 39 -6.25 11.82 -4.50
N GLU A 40 -5.46 10.77 -4.73
CA GLU A 40 -5.10 10.32 -6.08
C GLU A 40 -6.30 9.87 -6.90
N PHE A 41 -7.27 9.22 -6.26
CA PHE A 41 -8.52 8.85 -6.91
C PHE A 41 -9.46 10.04 -7.15
N ALA A 42 -9.39 11.09 -6.33
CA ALA A 42 -10.22 12.29 -6.47
C ALA A 42 -9.67 13.25 -7.54
N ASN A 43 -8.35 13.42 -7.62
CA ASN A 43 -7.70 14.34 -8.55
C ASN A 43 -7.63 13.80 -9.98
N GLY A 44 -7.76 12.49 -10.14
CA GLY A 44 -7.79 11.83 -11.43
C GLY A 44 -6.41 11.77 -12.07
N ARG A 45 -5.94 10.53 -12.24
CA ARG A 45 -4.81 10.10 -13.10
C ARG A 45 -3.45 10.36 -12.48
N PRO A 46 -2.99 9.36 -11.71
CA PRO A 46 -2.28 8.24 -12.35
C PRO A 46 -2.95 6.87 -12.11
N LEU A 47 -3.51 6.63 -10.93
CA LEU A 47 -3.99 5.30 -10.54
C LEU A 47 -5.13 4.76 -11.42
N GLN A 48 -6.03 5.62 -11.89
CA GLN A 48 -7.12 5.19 -12.76
C GLN A 48 -6.68 4.91 -14.22
N GLU A 49 -5.48 5.37 -14.63
CA GLU A 49 -4.95 5.08 -15.97
C GLU A 49 -4.18 3.75 -16.00
N TYR A 50 -3.53 3.38 -14.89
CA TYR A 50 -2.76 2.13 -14.82
C TYR A 50 -3.61 0.89 -14.54
N PHE A 51 -4.70 1.04 -13.79
CA PHE A 51 -5.44 -0.10 -13.23
C PHE A 51 -6.86 -0.21 -13.79
N HIS A 52 -7.28 -1.45 -14.01
CA HIS A 52 -8.61 -1.81 -14.48
C HIS A 52 -9.42 -2.48 -13.37
N ARG A 53 -10.75 -2.42 -13.49
CA ARG A 53 -11.65 -3.14 -12.57
C ARG A 53 -11.27 -4.63 -12.53
N GLY A 54 -11.17 -5.19 -11.34
CA GLY A 54 -10.71 -6.56 -11.11
C GLY A 54 -9.21 -6.72 -10.83
N ASP A 55 -8.40 -5.68 -11.02
CA ASP A 55 -6.99 -5.71 -10.65
C ASP A 55 -6.80 -5.82 -9.13
N ALA A 56 -5.66 -6.38 -8.74
CA ALA A 56 -5.34 -6.71 -7.37
C ALA A 56 -4.40 -5.66 -6.75
N TYR A 57 -4.87 -4.99 -5.70
CA TYR A 57 -4.06 -4.14 -4.84
C TYR A 57 -3.55 -4.94 -3.65
N ILE A 58 -2.22 -5.06 -3.53
CA ILE A 58 -1.55 -5.68 -2.38
C ILE A 58 -0.99 -4.55 -1.51
N LEU A 59 -1.59 -4.34 -0.34
CA LEU A 59 -1.45 -3.12 0.45
C LEU A 59 -0.85 -3.40 1.83
N ASP A 60 -0.19 -2.39 2.40
CA ASP A 60 0.11 -2.37 3.83
C ASP A 60 -1.13 -2.01 4.65
N ARG A 61 -1.08 -2.23 5.96
CA ARG A 61 -2.15 -1.90 6.92
C ARG A 61 -2.50 -0.42 6.96
N GLY A 62 -1.57 0.46 6.60
CA GLY A 62 -1.80 1.92 6.53
C GLY A 62 -2.86 2.36 5.51
N PHE A 63 -3.29 1.45 4.63
CA PHE A 63 -4.31 1.69 3.61
C PHE A 63 -5.72 1.26 4.01
N ARG A 64 -5.91 0.74 5.24
CA ARG A 64 -7.21 0.21 5.71
C ARG A 64 -8.38 1.16 5.41
N ASP A 65 -8.20 2.45 5.67
CA ASP A 65 -9.27 3.44 5.53
C ASP A 65 -9.57 3.82 4.07
N ALA A 66 -8.79 3.33 3.11
CA ALA A 66 -9.02 3.48 1.67
C ALA A 66 -9.66 2.24 1.03
N LEU A 67 -9.81 1.13 1.75
CA LEU A 67 -10.40 -0.10 1.21
C LEU A 67 -11.82 0.09 0.66
N PRO A 68 -12.74 0.82 1.33
CA PRO A 68 -14.09 1.03 0.80
C PRO A 68 -14.10 1.71 -0.57
N LEU A 69 -13.21 2.70 -0.77
CA LEU A 69 -13.03 3.38 -2.06
C LEU A 69 -12.54 2.40 -3.13
N LEU A 70 -11.52 1.61 -2.83
CA LEU A 70 -10.95 0.64 -3.79
C LEU A 70 -11.98 -0.42 -4.18
N HIS A 71 -12.80 -0.89 -3.24
CA HIS A 71 -13.90 -1.81 -3.53
C HIS A 71 -14.99 -1.17 -4.38
N GLN A 72 -15.34 0.09 -4.12
CA GLN A 72 -16.31 0.84 -4.94
C GLN A 72 -15.82 1.01 -6.38
N CYS A 73 -14.52 1.23 -6.58
CA CYS A 73 -13.89 1.25 -7.90
C CYS A 73 -13.83 -0.15 -8.56
N GLY A 74 -14.13 -1.23 -7.82
CA GLY A 74 -14.17 -2.60 -8.34
C GLY A 74 -12.83 -3.32 -8.32
N TYR A 75 -11.88 -2.90 -7.48
CA TYR A 75 -10.60 -3.59 -7.30
C TYR A 75 -10.69 -4.68 -6.24
N ARG A 76 -9.84 -5.70 -6.39
CA ARG A 76 -9.59 -6.69 -5.34
C ARG A 76 -8.49 -6.15 -4.43
N THR A 77 -8.72 -6.13 -3.13
CA THR A 77 -7.71 -5.64 -2.18
C THR A 77 -7.25 -6.75 -1.26
N TYR A 78 -5.95 -6.81 -1.02
CA TYR A 78 -5.32 -7.77 -0.11
C TYR A 78 -4.42 -7.00 0.86
N MET A 79 -4.62 -7.23 2.15
CA MET A 79 -3.91 -6.54 3.23
C MET A 79 -3.64 -7.55 4.36
N PRO A 80 -2.54 -7.42 5.11
CA PRO A 80 -2.32 -8.25 6.30
C PRO A 80 -3.48 -8.12 7.28
N ALA A 81 -3.95 -9.26 7.79
CA ALA A 81 -5.04 -9.29 8.76
C ALA A 81 -4.64 -8.55 10.06
N SER A 82 -5.65 -8.01 10.73
CA SER A 82 -5.52 -7.42 12.06
C SER A 82 -6.34 -8.26 13.03
N LEU A 83 -5.93 -8.26 14.29
CA LEU A 83 -6.76 -8.84 15.35
C LEU A 83 -7.95 -7.92 15.57
N GLU A 84 -9.14 -8.49 15.68
CA GLU A 84 -10.33 -7.76 16.10
C GLU A 84 -10.29 -7.48 17.60
N GLU A 85 -11.19 -6.61 18.06
CA GLU A 85 -11.38 -6.39 19.50
C GLU A 85 -11.68 -7.74 20.18
N ASP A 86 -11.02 -7.97 21.32
CA ASP A 86 -11.07 -9.22 22.11
C ASP A 86 -10.36 -10.45 21.52
N GLU A 87 -9.72 -10.35 20.36
CA GLU A 87 -8.89 -11.43 19.82
C GLU A 87 -7.44 -11.35 20.26
N THR A 88 -6.87 -12.49 20.65
CA THR A 88 -5.45 -12.61 21.00
C THR A 88 -4.61 -13.19 19.86
N GLN A 89 -5.23 -13.89 18.92
CA GLN A 89 -4.55 -14.53 17.79
C GLN A 89 -5.48 -14.72 16.59
N LEU A 90 -4.92 -14.60 15.38
CA LEU A 90 -5.61 -14.94 14.13
C LEU A 90 -5.88 -16.44 14.04
N SER A 91 -6.94 -16.81 13.33
CA SER A 91 -7.14 -18.21 12.93
C SER A 91 -6.01 -18.68 12.00
N THR A 92 -5.81 -20.00 11.90
CA THR A 92 -4.82 -20.57 10.97
C THR A 92 -5.07 -20.11 9.52
N SER A 93 -6.33 -20.01 9.11
CA SER A 93 -6.72 -19.57 7.77
C SER A 93 -6.34 -18.11 7.51
N GLU A 94 -6.67 -17.21 8.43
CA GLU A 94 -6.35 -15.78 8.32
C GLU A 94 -4.85 -15.54 8.41
N ALA A 95 -4.18 -16.23 9.33
CA ALA A 95 -2.74 -16.14 9.47
C ALA A 95 -2.03 -16.60 8.19
N ASN A 96 -2.51 -17.66 7.54
CA ASN A 96 -1.95 -18.12 6.26
C ASN A 96 -2.19 -17.12 5.14
N LYS A 97 -3.40 -16.57 5.00
CA LYS A 97 -3.69 -15.50 4.03
C LYS A 97 -2.82 -14.26 4.27
N SER A 98 -2.68 -13.85 5.52
CA SER A 98 -1.85 -12.71 5.92
C SER A 98 -0.37 -12.92 5.57
N ARG A 99 0.16 -14.14 5.76
CA ARG A 99 1.51 -14.51 5.32
C ARG A 99 1.67 -14.41 3.80
N SER A 100 0.70 -14.88 3.02
CA SER A 100 0.74 -14.76 1.56
C SER A 100 0.82 -13.30 1.11
N VAL A 101 0.01 -12.41 1.70
CA VAL A 101 0.06 -10.97 1.42
C VAL A 101 1.43 -10.39 1.78
N THR A 102 1.96 -10.75 2.96
CA THR A 102 3.25 -10.25 3.44
C THR A 102 4.41 -10.69 2.52
N ILE A 103 4.39 -11.92 2.02
CA ILE A 103 5.39 -12.42 1.06
C ILE A 103 5.35 -11.62 -0.25
N CYS A 104 4.17 -11.38 -0.82
CA CYS A 104 4.06 -10.58 -2.04
C CYS A 104 4.54 -9.13 -1.84
N ARG A 105 4.25 -8.57 -0.66
CA ARG A 105 4.61 -7.18 -0.33
C ARG A 105 6.10 -7.00 -0.01
N TRP A 106 6.80 -8.07 0.39
CA TRP A 106 8.23 -8.02 0.70
C TRP A 106 9.06 -7.42 -0.43
N VAL A 107 8.70 -7.70 -1.69
CA VAL A 107 9.36 -7.12 -2.86
C VAL A 107 9.27 -5.58 -2.86
N VAL A 108 8.11 -5.04 -2.52
CA VAL A 108 7.89 -3.58 -2.37
C VAL A 108 8.70 -3.00 -1.22
N GLU A 109 8.85 -3.75 -0.12
CA GLU A 109 9.70 -3.33 1.01
C GLU A 109 11.18 -3.26 0.62
N ILE A 110 11.68 -4.20 -0.19
CA ILE A 110 13.04 -4.19 -0.72
C ILE A 110 13.28 -2.97 -1.60
N VAL A 111 12.35 -2.67 -2.52
CA VAL A 111 12.43 -1.47 -3.38
C VAL A 111 12.46 -0.21 -2.51
N ASN A 112 11.52 -0.06 -1.59
CA ASN A 112 11.52 1.04 -0.62
C ASN A 112 12.83 1.11 0.19
N GLY A 113 13.38 -0.03 0.59
CA GLY A 113 14.65 -0.12 1.30
C GLY A 113 15.84 0.43 0.52
N ARG A 114 15.88 0.21 -0.81
CA ARG A 114 16.90 0.77 -1.70
C ARG A 114 16.82 2.30 -1.72
N PHE A 115 15.62 2.86 -1.96
CA PHE A 115 15.42 4.32 -1.89
C PHE A 115 15.83 4.90 -0.53
N LYS A 116 15.47 4.21 0.56
CA LYS A 116 15.80 4.65 1.92
C LYS A 116 17.30 4.68 2.19
N ARG A 117 18.07 3.79 1.57
CA ARG A 117 19.52 3.69 1.70
C ARG A 117 20.23 4.72 0.83
N ASP A 118 19.79 4.86 -0.41
CA ASP A 118 20.48 5.62 -1.44
C ASP A 118 20.18 7.12 -1.36
N PHE A 119 19.00 7.51 -0.86
CA PHE A 119 18.55 8.91 -0.71
C PHE A 119 18.34 9.29 0.76
N LYS A 120 19.40 9.13 1.58
CA LYS A 120 19.36 9.41 3.03
C LYS A 120 19.29 10.89 3.39
#